data_AF-A0A380P791-F1
#
_entry.id   AF-A0A380P791-F1
#
_cell.length_a   1.000
_cell.length_b   1.000
_cell.length_c   1.000
_cell.angle_alpha   90.00
_cell.angle_beta   90.00
_cell.angle_gamma   90.00
#
_symmetry.space_group_name_H-M   'P 1'
#
loop_
_entity.id
_entity.type
_entity.pdbx_description
1 polymer ?
#
loop_
_entity_poly.entity_id
_entity_poly.type
_entity_poly.pdbx_seq_one_letter_code
_entity_poly.pdbx_strand_id
1 'polypeptide(L)'
;MINMKEVHIRVGQKVEAELKSHGTRVIMTRDTDKLVALPDIPKIAEMRHSDMFISFHFDSAPESNSASGYTTYYYHTKNGSKDLASAVNTAISPEMPKICQIKGSLSVIT
;
A
#
# COMPACT_ATOMS: atom_id res chain seq x y z
N MET A 1 4.45 3.79 21.93
CA MET A 1 5.20 3.22 20.80
C MET A 1 4.18 2.86 19.73
N ILE A 2 4.33 3.29 18.48
CA ILE A 2 3.36 2.97 17.41
C ILE A 2 3.69 1.56 16.90
N ASN A 3 2.71 0.65 16.94
CA ASN A 3 2.86 -0.68 16.36
C ASN A 3 2.62 -0.61 14.85
N MET A 4 3.69 -0.70 14.07
CA MET A 4 3.60 -0.60 12.61
C MET A 4 2.67 -1.65 12.02
N LYS A 5 2.63 -2.87 12.56
CA LYS A 5 1.75 -3.94 12.05
C LYS A 5 0.27 -3.59 12.18
N GLU A 6 -0.12 -2.95 13.28
CA GLU A 6 -1.48 -2.45 13.48
C GLU A 6 -1.82 -1.32 12.51
N VAL A 7 -0.87 -0.41 12.24
CA VAL A 7 -1.06 0.66 11.25
C VAL A 7 -1.32 0.06 9.86
N HIS A 8 -0.56 -0.95 9.44
CA HIS A 8 -0.78 -1.65 8.18
C HIS A 8 -2.20 -2.25 8.09
N ILE A 9 -2.65 -2.95 9.14
CA ILE A 9 -3.99 -3.56 9.15
C ILE A 9 -5.07 -2.49 9.09
N ARG A 10 -4.97 -1.43 9.89
CA ARG A 10 -5.98 -0.35 9.94
C ARG A 10 -6.10 0.39 8.61
N VAL A 11 -4.97 0.67 7.94
CA VAL A 11 -5.01 1.29 6.60
C VAL A 11 -5.63 0.33 5.59
N GLY A 12 -5.21 -0.93 5.58
CA GLY A 12 -5.79 -1.95 4.70
C GLY A 12 -7.30 -2.08 4.87
N GLN A 13 -7.80 -2.14 6.10
CA GLN A 13 -9.24 -2.24 6.40
C GLN A 13 -10.03 -0.99 5.98
N LYS A 14 -9.46 0.21 6.13
CA LYS A 14 -10.10 1.44 5.66
C LYS A 14 -10.23 1.47 4.14
N VAL A 15 -9.16 1.11 3.43
CA VAL A 15 -9.18 1.04 1.97
C VAL A 15 -10.12 -0.06 1.50
N GLU A 16 -10.13 -1.22 2.16
CA GLU A 16 -11.06 -2.31 1.87
C GLU A 16 -12.52 -1.83 1.98
N ALA A 17 -12.87 -1.18 3.09
CA ALA A 17 -14.23 -0.68 3.31
C ALA A 17 -14.63 0.36 2.25
N GLU A 18 -13.74 1.27 1.91
CA GLU A 18 -13.98 2.27 0.87
C GLU A 18 -14.17 1.62 -0.50
N LEU A 19 -13.24 0.77 -0.95
CA LEU A 19 -13.35 0.10 -2.25
C LEU A 19 -14.63 -0.75 -2.35
N LYS A 20 -15.00 -1.46 -1.27
CA LYS A 20 -16.25 -2.22 -1.20
C LYS A 20 -17.48 -1.31 -1.30
N SER A 21 -17.46 -0.10 -0.72
CA SER A 21 -18.57 0.86 -0.81
C SER A 21 -18.81 1.33 -2.25
N HIS A 22 -17.75 1.36 -3.08
CA HIS A 22 -17.82 1.64 -4.53
C HIS A 22 -18.08 0.39 -5.39
N GLY A 23 -18.46 -0.74 -4.79
CA GLY A 23 -18.81 -1.97 -5.51
C GLY A 23 -17.62 -2.86 -5.93
N THR A 24 -16.41 -2.57 -5.43
CA THR A 24 -15.22 -3.37 -5.73
C THR A 24 -15.16 -4.65 -4.89
N ARG A 25 -14.88 -5.79 -5.51
CA ARG A 25 -14.55 -7.03 -4.79
C ARG A 25 -13.12 -6.95 -4.24
N VAL A 26 -12.98 -6.82 -2.93
CA VAL A 26 -11.66 -6.75 -2.28
C VAL A 26 -11.29 -8.10 -1.64
N ILE A 27 -10.04 -8.51 -1.85
CA ILE A 27 -9.45 -9.71 -1.25
C ILE A 27 -8.23 -9.27 -0.44
N MET A 28 -8.32 -9.39 0.88
CA MET A 28 -7.23 -9.08 1.79
C MET A 28 -6.25 -10.26 1.85
N THR A 29 -4.94 -9.99 1.76
CA THR A 29 -3.90 -11.02 1.98
C THR A 29 -3.79 -11.41 3.46
N ARG A 30 -4.16 -10.49 4.36
CA ARG A 30 -4.39 -10.71 5.78
C ARG A 30 -5.30 -9.61 6.34
N ASP A 31 -6.13 -9.98 7.32
CA ASP A 31 -7.07 -9.10 8.04
C ASP A 31 -6.75 -9.00 9.54
N THR A 32 -5.78 -9.80 9.99
CA THR A 32 -5.34 -9.96 11.37
C THR A 32 -3.81 -9.87 11.46
N ASP A 33 -3.26 -9.86 12.68
CA ASP A 33 -1.80 -9.88 12.90
C ASP A 33 -1.22 -11.30 12.71
N LYS A 34 -1.43 -11.86 11.53
CA LYS A 34 -0.84 -13.12 11.10
C LYS A 34 0.24 -12.85 10.07
N LEU A 35 1.35 -13.56 10.20
CA LEU A 35 2.43 -13.51 9.23
C LEU A 35 2.00 -14.26 7.96
N VAL A 36 2.21 -13.64 6.80
CA VAL A 36 2.09 -14.29 5.48
C VAL A 36 3.49 -14.29 4.87
N ALA A 37 3.94 -15.45 4.38
CA ALA A 37 5.26 -15.55 3.78
C ALA A 37 5.31 -14.71 2.49
N LEU A 38 6.43 -14.02 2.26
CA LEU A 38 6.59 -13.14 1.09
C LEU A 38 6.24 -13.80 -0.26
N PRO A 39 6.61 -15.08 -0.52
CA PRO A 39 6.25 -15.73 -1.77
C PRO A 39 4.75 -16.03 -1.93
N ASP A 40 3.99 -16.05 -0.85
CA ASP A 40 2.57 -16.40 -0.88
C ASP A 40 1.66 -15.18 -1.11
N ILE A 41 2.14 -13.99 -0.77
CA ILE A 41 1.44 -12.72 -0.98
C ILE A 41 0.99 -12.55 -2.45
N PRO A 42 1.88 -12.62 -3.47
CA PRO A 42 1.46 -12.48 -4.87
C PRO A 42 0.63 -13.67 -5.36
N LYS A 43 0.89 -14.89 -4.88
CA LYS A 43 0.11 -16.09 -5.26
C LYS A 43 -1.37 -15.96 -4.93
N ILE A 44 -1.71 -15.27 -3.83
CA ILE A 44 -3.12 -15.01 -3.48
C ILE A 44 -3.81 -14.21 -4.61
N ALA A 45 -3.15 -13.18 -5.15
CA ALA A 45 -3.70 -12.39 -6.24
C ALA A 45 -3.82 -13.20 -7.54
N GLU A 46 -2.79 -13.99 -7.88
CA GLU A 46 -2.77 -14.86 -9.05
C GLU A 46 -3.90 -15.91 -9.00
N MET A 47 -4.01 -16.65 -7.89
CA MET A 47 -5.05 -17.68 -7.69
C MET A 47 -6.47 -17.13 -7.70
N ARG A 48 -6.64 -15.84 -7.39
CA ARG A 48 -7.95 -15.18 -7.33
C ARG A 48 -8.29 -14.40 -8.58
N HIS A 49 -7.39 -14.43 -9.57
CA HIS A 49 -7.49 -13.66 -10.82
C HIS A 49 -7.81 -12.19 -10.54
N SER A 50 -7.09 -11.58 -9.60
CA SER A 50 -7.28 -10.18 -9.26
C SER A 50 -6.86 -9.27 -10.41
N ASP A 51 -7.65 -8.25 -10.71
CA ASP A 51 -7.34 -7.24 -11.73
C ASP A 51 -6.20 -6.30 -11.30
N MET A 52 -6.05 -6.11 -9.99
CA MET A 52 -4.97 -5.32 -9.39
C MET A 52 -4.54 -5.90 -8.05
N PHE A 53 -3.28 -5.66 -7.70
CA PHE A 53 -2.70 -5.94 -6.39
C PHE A 53 -2.21 -4.62 -5.80
N ILE A 54 -2.49 -4.38 -4.52
CA ILE A 54 -2.10 -3.17 -3.78
C ILE A 54 -1.50 -3.62 -2.47
N SER A 55 -0.17 -3.50 -2.31
CA SER A 55 0.50 -3.75 -1.03
C SER A 55 0.77 -2.44 -0.31
N PHE A 56 0.39 -2.31 0.97
CA PHE A 56 0.74 -1.15 1.79
C PHE A 56 2.01 -1.43 2.60
N HIS A 57 2.97 -0.51 2.55
CA HIS A 57 4.18 -0.53 3.37
C HIS A 57 4.40 0.81 4.04
N PHE A 58 5.10 0.79 5.17
CA PHE A 58 5.53 2.02 5.81
C PHE A 58 7.06 2.08 5.88
N ASP A 59 7.66 3.01 5.14
CA ASP A 59 9.12 3.11 5.09
C ASP A 59 9.72 3.54 6.44
N SER A 60 10.98 3.14 6.62
CA SER A 60 11.83 3.52 7.74
C SER A 60 13.11 4.16 7.23
N ALA A 61 13.62 5.15 7.97
CA ALA A 61 14.95 5.70 7.78
C ALA A 61 15.89 5.24 8.91
N PRO A 62 17.22 5.16 8.67
CA PRO A 62 18.19 4.79 9.71
C PRO A 62 18.17 5.74 10.91
N GLU A 63 17.96 7.03 10.64
CA GLU A 63 17.81 8.06 11.68
C GLU A 63 16.34 8.38 11.95
N SER A 64 16.02 8.59 13.23
CA SER A 64 14.65 8.91 13.63
C SER A 64 14.21 10.26 13.05
N ASN A 65 13.02 10.28 12.43
CA ASN A 65 12.40 11.48 11.86
C ASN A 65 13.19 12.16 10.73
N SER A 66 14.17 11.50 10.10
CA SER A 66 14.99 12.11 9.04
C SER A 66 14.36 12.06 7.64
N ALA A 67 13.30 11.27 7.44
CA ALA A 67 12.61 11.14 6.16
C ALA A 67 11.08 11.19 6.30
N SER A 68 10.42 11.77 5.30
CA SER A 68 8.97 11.86 5.14
C SER A 68 8.60 11.98 3.68
N GLY A 69 7.41 11.51 3.32
CA GLY A 69 6.91 11.57 1.95
C GLY A 69 6.02 10.38 1.66
N TYR A 70 5.89 10.03 0.39
CA TYR A 70 5.18 8.85 -0.09
C TYR A 70 5.85 8.41 -1.39
N THR A 71 5.74 7.13 -1.72
CA THR A 71 6.34 6.59 -2.95
C THR A 71 5.50 5.44 -3.42
N THR A 72 5.06 5.45 -4.67
CA THR A 72 4.35 4.31 -5.25
C THR A 72 5.30 3.51 -6.12
N TYR A 73 5.40 2.22 -5.88
CA TYR A 73 6.23 1.29 -6.65
C TYR A 73 5.34 0.51 -7.61
N TYR A 74 5.88 0.23 -8.80
CA TYR A 74 5.24 -0.61 -9.81
C TYR A 74 6.32 -1.47 -10.46
N TYR A 75 5.93 -2.66 -10.93
CA TYR A 75 6.89 -3.54 -11.59
C TYR A 75 6.88 -3.40 -13.13
N HIS A 76 5.70 -3.37 -13.74
CA HIS A 76 5.54 -3.39 -15.19
C HIS A 76 5.03 -2.07 -15.78
N THR A 77 5.47 -1.74 -16.99
CA THR A 77 5.07 -0.51 -17.71
C THR A 77 4.01 -0.73 -18.78
N LYS A 78 3.70 -1.99 -19.13
CA LYS A 78 2.83 -2.34 -20.27
C LYS A 78 1.54 -3.06 -19.88
N ASN A 79 1.23 -3.15 -18.58
CA ASN A 79 0.06 -3.84 -18.04
C ASN A 79 -0.83 -2.92 -17.18
N GLY A 80 -0.60 -1.60 -17.23
CA GLY A 80 -1.31 -0.63 -16.39
C GLY A 80 -0.74 -0.41 -14.98
N SER A 81 0.24 -1.19 -14.49
CA SER A 81 0.79 -0.99 -13.14
C SER A 81 1.40 0.41 -12.97
N LYS A 82 2.11 0.93 -13.99
CA LYS A 82 2.63 2.32 -13.99
C LYS A 82 1.52 3.37 -13.95
N ASP A 83 0.43 3.16 -14.69
CA ASP A 83 -0.67 4.11 -14.76
C ASP A 83 -1.43 4.15 -13.43
N LEU A 84 -1.69 2.99 -12.83
CA LEU A 84 -2.25 2.87 -11.49
C LEU A 84 -1.34 3.54 -10.44
N ALA A 85 -0.03 3.29 -10.51
CA ALA A 85 0.92 3.92 -9.60
C ALA A 85 0.93 5.45 -9.71
N SER A 86 0.92 5.97 -10.94
CA SER A 86 0.84 7.41 -11.20
C SER A 86 -0.47 8.01 -10.70
N ALA A 87 -1.60 7.33 -10.91
CA ALA A 87 -2.91 7.76 -10.47
C ALA A 87 -2.99 7.84 -8.93
N VAL A 88 -2.57 6.78 -8.24
CA VAL A 88 -2.50 6.75 -6.76
C VAL A 88 -1.60 7.86 -6.24
N ASN A 89 -0.39 7.98 -6.79
CA ASN A 89 0.59 8.98 -6.35
C ASN A 89 0.07 10.42 -6.55
N THR A 90 -0.64 10.68 -7.66
CA THR A 90 -1.26 11.97 -7.95
C THR A 90 -2.42 12.26 -6.99
N ALA A 91 -3.26 11.27 -6.72
CA ALA A 91 -4.43 11.42 -5.85
C ALA A 91 -4.06 11.73 -4.40
N ILE A 92 -2.99 11.13 -3.87
CA ILE A 92 -2.56 11.34 -2.48
C ILE A 92 -1.65 12.56 -2.29
N SER A 93 -1.08 13.09 -3.38
CA SER A 93 -0.14 14.23 -3.33
C SER A 93 -0.64 15.47 -2.60
N PRO A 94 -1.92 15.88 -2.69
CA PRO A 94 -2.43 17.06 -1.98
C PRO A 94 -2.47 16.89 -0.45
N GLU A 95 -2.71 15.65 0.02
CA GLU A 95 -2.94 15.33 1.44
C GLU A 95 -1.63 14.94 2.16
N MET A 96 -0.62 14.54 1.39
CA MET A 96 0.63 14.00 1.93
C MET A 96 1.74 15.04 1.97
N PRO A 97 2.60 15.04 3.00
CA PRO A 97 3.72 15.95 3.09
C PRO A 97 4.63 15.77 1.87
N LYS A 98 4.74 16.84 1.05
CA LYS A 98 5.75 16.94 0.01
C LYS A 98 7.11 16.92 0.70
N ILE A 99 7.98 15.99 0.30
CA ILE A 99 9.32 15.71 0.84
C ILE A 99 9.92 16.93 1.58
N CYS A 100 9.81 16.94 2.93
CA CYS A 100 10.78 17.44 3.92
C CYS A 100 10.16 17.43 5.35
N GLN A 101 10.85 16.75 6.28
CA GLN A 101 10.74 16.81 7.76
C GLN A 101 9.36 16.50 8.39
N ILE A 102 8.97 15.22 8.42
CA ILE A 102 8.57 14.40 9.60
C ILE A 102 7.73 13.18 9.13
N LYS A 103 8.27 11.97 9.38
CA LYS A 103 7.64 10.62 9.47
C LYS A 103 6.92 9.98 8.26
N GLY A 104 7.32 8.72 8.00
CA GLY A 104 6.54 7.60 7.42
C GLY A 104 6.15 7.73 5.94
N SER A 105 6.80 6.97 5.06
CA SER A 105 6.32 6.83 3.68
C SER A 105 5.26 5.74 3.60
N LEU A 106 4.22 5.89 2.78
CA LEU A 106 3.35 4.78 2.39
C LEU A 106 3.82 4.28 1.03
N SER A 107 4.25 3.03 0.95
CA SER A 107 4.56 2.39 -0.32
C SER A 107 3.38 1.54 -0.78
N VAL A 108 2.86 1.86 -1.98
CA VAL A 108 1.89 1.01 -2.69
C VAL A 108 2.64 0.23 -3.76
N ILE A 109 2.60 -1.11 -3.72
CA ILE A 109 3.16 -1.96 -4.79
C ILE A 109 2.01 -2.45 -5.67
N THR A 110 2.11 -2.18 -6.97
CA THR A 110 1.17 -2.61 -8.04
C THR A 110 1.81 -3.51 -9.09
#